data_AF-A0A8J2PSD4-F1
#
_entry.id   AF-A0A8J2PSD4-F1
#
_cell.length_a   1.000
_cell.length_b   1.000
_cell.length_c   1.000
_cell.angle_alpha   90.00
_cell.angle_beta   90.00
_cell.angle_gamma   90.00
#
_symmetry.space_group_name_H-M   'P 1'
#
loop_
_entity.id
_entity.type
_entity.pdbx_description
1 polymer ?
#
loop_
_entity_poly.entity_id
_entity_poly.type
_entity_poly.pdbx_seq_one_letter_code
_entity_poly.pdbx_strand_id
1 'polypeptide(L)'
;MFPQTKIIEEDLPAQRFLWREMDRKRAPDEYVMSRMIFGSVSSPCSAQYVKNRNAQDFSQEFPDAVHAIITQHYMDDYYDSAETEAEAVTKIQSVIHVHYRGGYKIRNWSSSSKEVLGEIPAELRCTGDKVLNSEFDLPNERVLGMSWNPTN
;
A
#
# COMPACT_ATOMS: atom_id res chain seq x y z
N MET A 1 3.58 -3.00 -0.42
CA MET A 1 3.12 -4.13 0.41
C MET A 1 3.84 -5.44 0.05
N PHE A 2 3.63 -6.02 -1.14
CA PHE A 2 4.14 -7.37 -1.49
C PHE A 2 5.64 -7.60 -1.31
N PRO A 3 6.55 -6.73 -1.82
CA PRO A 3 7.99 -6.95 -1.67
C PRO A 3 8.50 -6.76 -0.24
N GLN A 4 7.65 -6.47 0.75
CA GLN A 4 8.03 -6.46 2.16
C GLN A 4 7.81 -7.82 2.84
N THR A 5 7.03 -8.71 2.23
CA THR A 5 6.71 -10.02 2.78
C THR A 5 7.68 -11.08 2.23
N LYS A 6 8.49 -11.66 3.12
CA LYS A 6 9.39 -12.77 2.80
C LYS A 6 8.58 -14.06 2.62
N ILE A 7 9.04 -14.91 1.71
CA ILE A 7 8.47 -16.23 1.44
C ILE A 7 9.30 -17.28 2.17
N ILE A 8 8.63 -18.25 2.76
CA ILE A 8 9.28 -19.39 3.43
C ILE A 8 10.02 -20.24 2.41
N GLU A 9 11.07 -20.94 2.83
CA GLU A 9 11.98 -21.63 1.92
C GLU A 9 11.27 -22.71 1.10
N GLU A 10 10.26 -23.35 1.69
CA GLU A 10 9.45 -24.40 1.10
C GLU A 10 8.61 -23.89 -0.09
N ASP A 11 8.19 -22.63 -0.07
CA ASP A 11 7.34 -22.01 -1.09
C ASP A 11 8.15 -21.24 -2.16
N LEU A 12 9.45 -21.00 -1.93
CA LEU A 12 10.32 -20.31 -2.89
C LEU A 12 10.29 -20.93 -4.30
N PRO A 13 10.28 -22.27 -4.49
CA PRO A 13 10.23 -22.85 -5.82
C PRO A 13 9.02 -22.40 -6.66
N ALA A 14 7.91 -21.99 -6.04
CA ALA A 14 6.73 -21.48 -6.74
C ALA A 14 6.93 -20.07 -7.34
N GLN A 15 8.01 -19.36 -6.97
CA GLN A 15 8.34 -18.01 -7.46
C GLN A 15 9.54 -17.98 -8.40
N ARG A 16 9.85 -19.13 -9.02
CA ARG A 16 10.93 -19.24 -10.00
C ARG A 16 10.54 -18.61 -11.33
N PHE A 17 11.50 -17.97 -11.96
CA PHE A 17 11.36 -17.44 -13.31
C PHE A 17 12.67 -17.60 -14.09
N LEU A 18 12.52 -17.74 -15.40
CA LEU A 18 13.64 -17.85 -16.33
C LEU A 18 13.95 -16.49 -16.92
N TRP A 19 15.24 -16.15 -16.98
CA TRP A 19 15.69 -14.88 -17.56
C TRP A 19 16.86 -15.11 -18.52
N ARG A 20 16.79 -14.48 -19.69
CA ARG A 20 17.84 -14.54 -20.72
C ARG A 20 18.05 -13.21 -21.44
N GLU A 21 17.61 -12.11 -20.82
CA GLU A 21 17.52 -10.81 -21.48
C GLU A 21 16.81 -10.92 -22.84
N MET A 22 17.46 -10.43 -23.91
CA MET A 22 16.96 -10.48 -25.28
C MET A 22 17.68 -11.54 -26.15
N ASP A 23 18.62 -12.31 -25.59
CA ASP A 23 19.34 -13.34 -26.33
C ASP A 23 18.59 -14.67 -26.30
N ARG A 24 17.98 -15.03 -27.45
CA ARG A 24 17.23 -16.28 -27.61
C ARG A 24 18.12 -17.52 -27.82
N LYS A 25 19.41 -17.35 -28.10
CA LYS A 25 20.35 -18.46 -28.38
C LYS A 25 21.03 -18.98 -27.13
N ARG A 26 21.14 -18.14 -26.09
CA ARG A 26 21.63 -18.49 -24.76
C ARG A 26 20.59 -19.30 -23.97
N ALA A 27 21.06 -20.28 -23.20
CA ALA A 27 20.25 -20.94 -22.19
C ALA A 27 19.85 -19.93 -21.08
N PRO A 28 18.59 -19.92 -20.63
CA PRO A 28 18.16 -19.00 -19.59
C PRO A 28 18.78 -19.33 -18.23
N ASP A 29 19.04 -18.28 -17.45
CA ASP A 29 19.30 -18.43 -16.02
C ASP A 29 17.99 -18.65 -15.27
N GLU A 30 18.05 -19.37 -14.16
CA GLU A 30 16.95 -19.55 -13.22
C GLU A 30 17.12 -18.60 -12.03
N TYR A 31 16.10 -17.77 -11.79
CA TYR A 31 16.03 -16.90 -10.64
C TYR A 31 14.82 -17.27 -9.79
N VAL A 32 14.87 -16.95 -8.50
CA VAL A 32 13.76 -17.12 -7.58
C VAL A 32 13.55 -15.85 -6.79
N MET A 33 12.30 -15.38 -6.72
CA MET A 33 11.97 -14.23 -5.91
C MET A 33 11.79 -14.66 -4.45
N SER A 34 12.59 -14.10 -3.54
CA SER A 34 12.56 -14.45 -2.10
C SER A 34 11.45 -13.75 -1.31
N ARG A 35 10.72 -12.87 -1.99
CA ARG A 35 9.64 -12.04 -1.46
C ARG A 35 8.47 -12.08 -2.40
N MET A 36 7.29 -11.87 -1.87
CA MET A 36 6.05 -12.00 -2.62
C MET A 36 6.07 -11.22 -3.94
N ILE A 37 5.96 -11.95 -5.05
CA ILE A 37 5.99 -11.42 -6.41
C ILE A 37 4.66 -10.77 -6.80
N PHE A 38 4.72 -9.70 -7.58
CA PHE A 38 3.53 -9.12 -8.20
C PHE A 38 2.95 -10.06 -9.27
N GLY A 39 1.62 -10.10 -9.38
CA GLY A 39 0.94 -10.91 -10.40
C GLY A 39 0.73 -12.37 -10.03
N SER A 40 1.26 -12.84 -8.90
CA SER A 40 0.87 -14.13 -8.34
C SER A 40 -0.54 -14.06 -7.74
N VAL A 41 -1.40 -15.02 -8.10
CA VAL A 41 -2.81 -15.09 -7.68
C VAL A 41 -2.96 -15.16 -6.15
N SER A 42 -2.03 -15.80 -5.45
CA SER A 42 -2.06 -15.94 -3.99
C SER A 42 -1.53 -14.72 -3.24
N SER A 43 -0.83 -13.81 -3.92
CA SER A 43 -0.13 -12.70 -3.29
C SER A 43 -1.06 -11.71 -2.60
N PRO A 44 -2.19 -11.28 -3.20
CA PRO A 44 -3.10 -10.36 -2.52
C PRO A 44 -3.68 -10.93 -1.23
N CYS A 45 -4.15 -12.18 -1.25
CA CYS A 45 -4.70 -12.86 -0.06
C CYS A 45 -3.64 -12.99 1.05
N SER A 46 -2.45 -13.44 0.68
CA SER A 46 -1.35 -13.64 1.62
C SER A 46 -0.87 -12.31 2.23
N ALA A 47 -0.78 -11.24 1.42
CA ALA A 47 -0.40 -9.92 1.91
C ALA A 47 -1.44 -9.33 2.86
N GLN A 48 -2.73 -9.51 2.56
CA GLN A 48 -3.82 -9.09 3.45
C GLN A 48 -3.74 -9.80 4.80
N TYR A 49 -3.49 -11.12 4.79
CA TYR A 49 -3.31 -11.88 6.02
C TYR A 49 -2.17 -11.34 6.87
N VAL A 50 -0.97 -11.16 6.28
CA VAL A 50 0.20 -10.66 7.01
C VAL A 50 -0.03 -9.24 7.53
N LYS A 51 -0.62 -8.36 6.73
CA LYS A 51 -1.00 -6.99 7.11
C LYS A 51 -1.96 -6.98 8.30
N ASN A 52 -3.04 -7.78 8.23
CA ASN A 52 -4.03 -7.87 9.29
C ASN A 52 -3.44 -8.49 10.56
N ARG A 53 -2.59 -9.52 10.41
CA ARG A 53 -1.90 -10.13 11.55
C ARG A 53 -0.99 -9.14 12.26
N ASN A 54 -0.20 -8.37 11.51
CA ASN A 54 0.60 -7.28 12.06
C ASN A 54 -0.27 -6.29 12.85
N ALA A 55 -1.43 -5.89 12.31
CA ALA A 55 -2.33 -4.99 13.03
C ALA A 55 -2.87 -5.60 14.33
N GLN A 56 -3.25 -6.87 14.33
CA GLN A 56 -3.79 -7.56 15.51
C GLN A 56 -2.81 -7.57 16.71
N ASP A 57 -1.51 -7.59 16.45
CA ASP A 57 -0.49 -7.53 17.50
C ASP A 57 -0.51 -6.18 18.27
N PHE A 58 -1.18 -5.15 17.73
CA PHE A 58 -1.38 -3.83 18.34
C PHE A 58 -2.79 -3.60 18.90
N SER A 59 -3.62 -4.64 18.99
CA SER A 59 -5.03 -4.53 19.39
C SER A 59 -5.26 -3.90 20.78
N GLN A 60 -4.31 -4.03 21.69
CA GLN A 60 -4.39 -3.43 23.03
C GLN A 60 -4.01 -1.95 23.05
N GLU A 61 -3.06 -1.54 22.20
CA GLU A 61 -2.50 -0.18 22.18
C GLU A 61 -3.22 0.74 21.19
N PHE A 62 -3.64 0.21 20.04
CA PHE A 62 -4.22 0.98 18.93
C PHE A 62 -5.49 0.32 18.36
N PRO A 63 -6.54 0.04 19.17
CA PRO A 63 -7.72 -0.69 18.72
C PRO A 63 -8.41 -0.07 17.49
N ASP A 64 -8.47 1.27 17.41
CA ASP A 64 -9.08 1.98 16.29
C ASP A 64 -8.25 1.84 15.01
N ALA A 65 -6.92 1.87 15.10
CA ALA A 65 -6.05 1.63 13.97
C ALA A 65 -6.15 0.18 13.48
N VAL A 66 -6.27 -0.78 14.39
CA VAL A 66 -6.51 -2.19 14.02
C VAL A 66 -7.81 -2.33 13.26
N HIS A 67 -8.89 -1.72 13.75
CA HIS A 67 -10.16 -1.70 13.05
C HIS A 67 -10.01 -1.11 11.65
N ALA A 68 -9.46 0.10 11.54
CA ALA A 68 -9.24 0.78 10.27
C ALA A 68 -8.38 -0.03 9.29
N ILE A 69 -7.27 -0.63 9.74
CA ILE A 69 -6.40 -1.43 8.87
C ILE A 69 -7.13 -2.66 8.32
N ILE A 70 -7.97 -3.29 9.14
CA ILE A 70 -8.69 -4.51 8.74
C ILE A 70 -9.86 -4.18 7.81
N THR A 71 -10.61 -3.09 8.06
CA THR A 71 -11.88 -2.81 7.38
C THR A 71 -11.78 -1.81 6.23
N GLN A 72 -10.81 -0.91 6.25
CA GLN A 72 -10.74 0.24 5.34
C GLN A 72 -9.69 0.08 4.23
N HIS A 73 -9.08 -1.12 4.10
CA HIS A 73 -8.23 -1.43 2.97
C HIS A 73 -9.02 -2.12 1.86
N TYR A 74 -8.86 -1.63 0.63
CA TYR A 74 -9.13 -2.39 -0.56
C TYR A 74 -7.81 -2.86 -1.17
N MET A 75 -7.48 -4.13 -1.00
CA MET A 75 -6.15 -4.65 -1.40
C MET A 75 -5.03 -3.85 -0.73
N ASP A 76 -4.14 -3.25 -1.52
CA ASP A 76 -3.02 -2.42 -1.08
C ASP A 76 -3.37 -0.94 -0.89
N ASP A 77 -4.58 -0.52 -1.26
CA ASP A 77 -5.07 0.84 -1.05
C ASP A 77 -5.82 0.97 0.29
N TYR A 78 -5.62 2.10 0.99
CA TYR A 78 -6.31 2.45 2.22
C TYR A 78 -7.13 3.73 2.01
N TYR A 79 -8.41 3.68 2.39
CA TYR A 79 -9.33 4.81 2.28
C TYR A 79 -10.19 4.88 3.52
N ASP A 80 -10.24 6.03 4.18
CA ASP A 80 -11.01 6.20 5.41
C ASP A 80 -11.58 7.62 5.50
N SER A 81 -12.55 7.79 6.39
CA SER A 81 -13.14 9.09 6.71
C SER A 81 -13.26 9.26 8.23
N ALA A 82 -13.49 10.51 8.64
CA ALA A 82 -13.68 10.88 10.04
C ALA A 82 -14.61 12.09 10.10
N GLU A 83 -15.28 12.29 11.24
CA GLU A 83 -16.19 13.42 11.43
C GLU A 83 -15.44 14.74 11.68
N THR A 84 -14.21 14.64 12.20
CA THR A 84 -13.36 15.80 12.51
C THR A 84 -11.94 15.60 12.02
N GLU A 85 -11.25 16.71 11.75
CA GLU A 85 -9.85 16.71 11.33
C GLU A 85 -8.93 16.13 12.42
N ALA A 86 -9.20 16.43 13.70
CA ALA A 86 -8.44 15.89 14.83
C ALA A 86 -8.53 14.35 14.93
N GLU A 87 -9.73 13.80 14.72
CA GLU A 87 -9.93 12.35 14.66
C GLU A 87 -9.18 11.75 13.45
N ALA A 88 -9.29 12.38 12.27
CA ALA A 88 -8.59 11.94 11.07
C ALA A 88 -7.07 11.88 11.28
N VAL A 89 -6.46 12.94 11.82
CA VAL A 89 -5.03 13.03 12.09
C VAL A 89 -4.59 11.93 13.06
N THR A 90 -5.31 11.74 14.16
CA THR A 90 -5.01 10.72 15.16
C THR A 90 -5.08 9.31 14.56
N LYS A 91 -6.11 9.04 13.75
CA LYS A 91 -6.30 7.77 13.06
C LYS A 91 -5.18 7.50 12.07
N ILE A 92 -4.85 8.47 11.21
CA ILE A 92 -3.78 8.36 10.21
C ILE A 92 -2.42 8.10 10.86
N GLN A 93 -2.07 8.85 11.91
CA GLN A 93 -0.80 8.66 12.64
C GLN A 93 -0.70 7.26 13.25
N SER A 94 -1.80 6.77 13.85
CA SER A 94 -1.85 5.42 14.43
C SER A 94 -1.74 4.33 13.36
N VAL A 95 -2.41 4.50 12.21
CA VAL A 95 -2.32 3.59 11.06
C VAL A 95 -0.91 3.56 10.48
N ILE A 96 -0.28 4.73 10.29
CA ILE A 96 1.11 4.85 9.84
C ILE A 96 2.04 4.12 10.81
N HIS A 97 1.86 4.31 12.12
CA HIS A 97 2.68 3.66 13.14
C HIS A 97 2.57 2.14 13.06
N VAL A 98 1.35 1.59 13.10
CA VAL A 98 1.11 0.13 13.09
C VAL A 98 1.66 -0.50 11.81
N HIS A 99 1.47 0.12 10.65
CA HIS A 99 2.07 -0.36 9.39
C HIS A 99 3.59 -0.32 9.41
N TYR A 100 4.17 0.77 9.90
CA TYR A 100 5.63 0.94 9.99
C TYR A 100 6.27 -0.16 10.84
N ARG A 101 5.63 -0.56 11.94
CA ARG A 101 6.08 -1.68 12.78
C ARG A 101 6.09 -3.02 12.05
N GLY A 102 5.23 -3.20 11.04
CA GLY A 102 5.24 -4.34 10.14
C GLY A 102 6.18 -4.22 8.94
N GLY A 103 6.98 -3.15 8.86
CA GLY A 103 7.85 -2.86 7.71
C GLY A 103 7.11 -2.28 6.50
N TYR A 104 5.85 -1.90 6.66
CA TYR A 104 5.04 -1.27 5.61
C TYR A 104 5.12 0.25 5.71
N LYS A 105 5.33 0.91 4.57
CA LYS A 105 5.29 2.37 4.45
C LYS A 105 4.18 2.75 3.48
N ILE A 106 3.03 3.19 3.99
CA ILE A 106 1.95 3.76 3.18
C ILE A 106 2.45 5.10 2.61
N ARG A 107 2.20 5.34 1.33
CA ARG A 107 2.62 6.54 0.59
C ARG A 107 1.46 7.07 -0.22
N ASN A 108 1.66 8.24 -0.84
CA ASN A 108 0.67 8.94 -1.65
C ASN A 108 -0.59 9.31 -0.85
N TRP A 109 -0.41 9.75 0.40
CA TRP A 109 -1.53 10.23 1.19
C TRP A 109 -2.13 11.50 0.57
N SER A 110 -3.45 11.51 0.49
CA SER A 110 -4.26 12.65 0.05
C SER A 110 -5.46 12.80 0.98
N SER A 111 -5.98 14.02 1.05
CA SER A 111 -7.10 14.36 1.94
C SER A 111 -7.86 15.56 1.37
N SER A 112 -9.16 15.62 1.66
CA SER A 112 -9.98 16.81 1.39
C SER A 112 -9.71 17.96 2.35
N SER A 113 -9.07 17.70 3.49
CA SER A 113 -8.61 18.74 4.42
C SER A 113 -7.11 19.02 4.24
N LYS A 114 -6.78 20.30 4.02
CA LYS A 114 -5.39 20.77 4.00
C LYS A 114 -4.74 20.69 5.38
N GLU A 115 -5.53 20.83 6.44
CA GLU A 115 -5.04 20.73 7.83
C GLU A 115 -4.60 19.29 8.12
N VAL A 116 -5.44 18.31 7.79
CA VAL A 116 -5.11 16.88 7.93
C VAL A 116 -3.89 16.53 7.09
N LEU A 117 -3.82 16.98 5.83
CA LEU A 117 -2.67 16.72 4.97
C LEU A 117 -1.38 17.38 5.50
N GLY A 118 -1.50 18.53 6.17
CA GLY A 118 -0.42 19.26 6.82
C GLY A 118 0.27 18.48 7.95
N GLU A 119 -0.46 17.61 8.63
CA GLU A 119 0.03 16.77 9.74
C GLU A 119 0.73 15.47 9.28
N ILE A 120 0.61 15.12 7.99
CA ILE A 120 1.28 13.94 7.43
C ILE A 120 2.70 14.32 6.99
N PRO A 121 3.76 13.53 7.24
CA PRO A 121 5.11 13.83 6.73
C PRO A 121 5.13 14.04 5.20
N ALA A 122 5.86 15.06 4.74
CA ALA A 122 5.85 15.49 3.34
C ALA A 122 6.25 14.36 2.36
N GLU A 123 7.17 13.49 2.76
CA GLU A 123 7.62 12.34 1.98
C GLU A 123 6.59 11.21 1.84
N LEU A 124 5.48 11.28 2.60
CA LEU A 124 4.37 10.34 2.53
C LEU A 124 3.19 10.88 1.72
N ARG A 125 3.12 12.20 1.51
CA ARG A 125 2.03 12.88 0.79
C ARG A 125 2.07 12.54 -0.69
N CYS A 126 0.92 12.64 -1.34
CA CYS A 126 0.84 12.62 -2.79
C CYS A 126 1.52 13.88 -3.35
N THR A 127 2.62 13.69 -4.08
CA THR A 127 3.19 14.72 -4.95
C THR A 127 2.35 14.70 -6.23
N GLY A 128 1.60 15.75 -6.53
CA GLY A 128 0.56 15.83 -7.58
C GLY A 128 0.99 15.55 -9.03
N ASP A 129 2.10 14.85 -9.28
CA ASP A 129 2.67 14.55 -10.59
C ASP A 129 2.24 13.16 -11.11
N LYS A 130 0.97 12.78 -10.95
CA LYS A 130 0.38 11.66 -11.70
C LYS A 130 -0.50 12.17 -12.84
N VAL A 131 -0.02 13.16 -13.59
CA VAL A 131 -0.60 13.52 -14.89
C VAL A 131 -0.12 12.47 -15.91
N LEU A 132 -0.87 11.37 -16.03
CA LEU A 132 -0.90 10.64 -17.29
C LEU A 132 -1.65 11.55 -18.27
N ASN A 133 -0.92 12.14 -19.21
CA ASN A 133 -1.42 13.00 -20.29
C ASN A 133 -2.82 12.58 -20.78
N SER A 134 -3.84 13.31 -20.34
CA SER A 134 -5.15 13.35 -20.98
C SER A 134 -5.69 14.76 -20.78
N GLU A 135 -6.20 15.36 -21.85
CA GLU A 135 -6.48 16.79 -22.07
C GLU A 135 -7.57 17.42 -21.17
N PHE A 136 -7.74 16.95 -19.93
CA PHE A 136 -8.69 17.47 -18.96
C PHE A 136 -7.96 17.83 -17.65
N ASP A 137 -7.35 19.02 -17.69
CA ASP A 137 -6.63 19.66 -16.57
C ASP A 137 -7.56 19.96 -15.39
N LEU A 138 -7.61 19.04 -14.42
CA LEU A 138 -7.81 19.31 -13.00
C LEU A 138 -6.95 18.32 -12.21
N PRO A 139 -6.48 18.66 -10.99
CA PRO A 139 -5.67 17.77 -10.15
C PRO A 139 -6.56 16.64 -9.58
N ASN A 140 -6.98 15.74 -10.46
CA ASN A 140 -7.83 14.61 -10.13
C ASN A 140 -6.97 13.39 -9.83
N GLU A 141 -7.05 12.91 -8.60
CA GLU A 141 -6.43 11.64 -8.25
C GLU A 141 -7.28 10.48 -8.79
N ARG A 142 -6.61 9.42 -9.26
CA ARG A 142 -7.27 8.19 -9.67
C ARG A 142 -7.36 7.26 -8.46
N VAL A 143 -8.57 7.10 -7.94
CA VAL A 143 -8.91 6.23 -6.80
C VAL A 143 -9.74 5.08 -7.32
N LEU A 144 -9.20 3.85 -7.30
CA LEU A 144 -9.90 2.64 -7.76
C LEU A 144 -10.49 2.76 -9.19
N GLY A 145 -9.82 3.51 -10.08
CA GLY A 145 -10.29 3.74 -11.45
C GLY A 145 -11.33 4.86 -11.59
N MET A 146 -11.72 5.51 -10.50
CA MET A 146 -12.55 6.71 -10.45
C MET A 146 -11.68 7.96 -10.30
N SER A 147 -12.17 9.10 -10.81
CA SER A 147 -11.52 10.39 -10.59
C SER A 147 -12.08 11.04 -9.35
N TRP A 148 -11.22 11.42 -8.41
CA TRP A 148 -11.59 12.11 -7.18
C TRP A 148 -10.92 13.48 -7.12
N ASN A 149 -11.71 14.52 -6.83
CA ASN A 149 -11.21 15.85 -6.56
C ASN A 149 -11.26 16.09 -5.03
N PRO A 150 -10.11 16.17 -4.34
CA PRO A 150 -10.08 16.40 -2.90
C PRO A 150 -10.51 17.82 -2.51
N THR A 151 -10.55 18.78 -3.44
CA THR A 151 -10.77 20.21 -3.15
C THR A 151 -12.20 20.71 -3.41
N ASN A 152 -13.12 19.84 -3.82
CA ASN A 152 -14.52 20.19 -4.11
C ASN A 152 -15.44 19.99 -2.91
#